data_AF-A0A6A5Z812-F1
#
_entry.id   AF-A0A6A5Z812-F1
#
_cell.length_a   1.000
_cell.length_b   1.000
_cell.length_c   1.000
_cell.angle_alpha   90.00
_cell.angle_beta   90.00
_cell.angle_gamma   90.00
#
_symmetry.space_group_name_H-M   'P 1'
#
loop_
_entity.id
_entity.type
_entity.pdbx_description
1 polymer ?
#
loop_
_entity_poly.entity_id
_entity_poly.type
_entity_poly.pdbx_seq_one_letter_code
_entity_poly.pdbx_strand_id
1 'polypeptide(L)'
;MMFALRPVSRWLDHVTDVLFAILLFSQLVKYCKADKPFNCAGGSIYFVAHPVDTLLYQSPDIYHDFYVYKCVTTVVFTTGDRGLDGNFTNSLERGLQAAYAFMAGVEEKEATWDEDKVEVGDKKVLLRSLNKAPNVQVIYLRLPGGKPDGQGFDSNHGETLKKLYQGSFMTVTTTDEATTYTLEQLRAVISGILKQRKAVDIRIMDKTAAIAKDNQKECEHADHSTSARIVSDVIAQDEIEGKVLRWASSERISTIAYIE
;
A
#
# COMPACT_ATOMS: atom_id res chain seq x y z
N MET A 1 -70.71 -52.05 14.70
CA MET A 1 -69.27 -52.00 14.96
C MET A 1 -68.57 -52.00 13.60
N MET A 2 -68.17 -50.85 13.06
CA MET A 2 -67.19 -50.79 11.97
C MET A 2 -66.65 -49.36 11.81
N PHE A 3 -65.35 -49.32 11.60
CA PHE A 3 -64.43 -48.20 11.77
C PHE A 3 -64.54 -47.16 10.64
N ALA A 4 -64.50 -45.88 11.02
CA ALA A 4 -64.25 -44.78 10.10
C ALA A 4 -62.73 -44.63 9.88
N LEU A 5 -62.28 -44.79 8.63
CA LEU A 5 -60.92 -44.50 8.21
C LEU A 5 -60.75 -42.98 8.05
N ARG A 6 -59.77 -42.40 8.75
CA ARG A 6 -59.33 -41.01 8.53
C ARG A 6 -58.30 -40.96 7.38
N PRO A 7 -58.34 -39.94 6.52
CA PRO A 7 -57.41 -39.85 5.39
C PRO A 7 -56.00 -39.44 5.85
N VAL A 8 -55.01 -40.16 5.33
CA VAL A 8 -53.58 -39.88 5.44
C VAL A 8 -53.23 -38.83 4.39
N SER A 9 -53.52 -37.56 4.65
CA SER A 9 -53.15 -36.48 3.71
C SER A 9 -52.36 -35.34 4.34
N ARG A 10 -51.95 -35.47 5.61
CA ARG A 10 -51.35 -34.36 6.36
C ARG A 10 -49.82 -34.46 6.54
N TRP A 11 -49.19 -35.46 5.94
CA TRP A 11 -47.75 -35.74 6.10
C TRP A 11 -46.89 -35.39 4.88
N LEU A 12 -47.49 -35.17 3.71
CA LEU A 12 -46.73 -34.81 2.49
C LEU A 12 -46.51 -33.30 2.32
N ASP A 13 -47.39 -32.46 2.85
CA ASP A 13 -47.30 -31.01 2.66
C ASP A 13 -46.18 -30.35 3.51
N HIS A 14 -45.84 -30.93 4.67
CA HIS A 14 -44.78 -30.38 5.53
C HIS A 14 -43.35 -30.72 5.07
N VAL A 15 -43.16 -31.78 4.28
CA VAL A 15 -41.83 -32.18 3.80
C VAL A 15 -41.41 -31.30 2.62
N THR A 16 -42.36 -30.90 1.77
CA THR A 16 -42.12 -29.99 0.64
C THR A 16 -41.83 -28.56 1.10
N ASP A 17 -42.51 -28.08 2.14
CA ASP A 17 -42.32 -26.70 2.65
C ASP A 17 -40.95 -26.51 3.34
N VAL A 18 -40.47 -27.52 4.07
CA VAL A 18 -39.15 -27.47 4.73
C VAL A 18 -38.01 -27.54 3.71
N LEU A 19 -38.15 -28.35 2.65
CA LEU A 19 -37.16 -28.45 1.58
C LEU A 19 -37.09 -27.17 0.74
N PHE A 20 -38.23 -26.50 0.48
CA PHE A 20 -38.26 -25.22 -0.23
C PHE A 20 -37.66 -24.08 0.60
N ALA A 21 -37.89 -24.07 1.91
CA ALA A 21 -37.28 -23.09 2.82
C ALA A 21 -35.75 -23.23 2.90
N ILE A 22 -35.22 -24.45 2.90
CA ILE A 22 -33.76 -24.71 2.90
C ILE A 22 -33.13 -24.32 1.56
N LEU A 23 -33.80 -24.58 0.43
CA LEU A 23 -33.33 -24.17 -0.90
C LEU A 23 -33.34 -22.64 -1.08
N LEU A 24 -34.35 -21.93 -0.56
CA LEU A 24 -34.40 -20.46 -0.59
C LEU A 24 -33.38 -19.82 0.37
N PHE A 25 -33.07 -20.43 1.51
CA PHE A 25 -32.01 -19.96 2.40
C PHE A 25 -30.60 -20.19 1.82
N SER A 26 -30.42 -21.24 1.01
CA SER A 26 -29.14 -21.54 0.34
C SER A 26 -28.81 -20.59 -0.83
N GLN A 27 -29.82 -19.90 -1.38
CA GLN A 27 -29.66 -18.96 -2.51
C GLN A 27 -29.41 -17.51 -2.07
N LEU A 28 -29.65 -17.17 -0.80
CA LEU A 28 -29.49 -15.81 -0.27
C LEU A 28 -28.17 -15.58 0.47
N VAL A 29 -27.40 -16.64 0.77
CA VAL A 29 -25.99 -16.50 1.14
C VAL A 29 -25.15 -16.48 -0.13
N LYS A 30 -25.36 -15.45 -0.97
CA LYS A 30 -24.24 -14.92 -1.73
C LYS A 30 -23.27 -14.43 -0.66
N TYR A 31 -22.32 -15.27 -0.29
CA TYR A 31 -21.09 -14.83 0.35
C TYR A 31 -20.58 -13.71 -0.57
N CYS A 32 -20.77 -12.46 -0.15
CA CYS A 32 -19.88 -11.41 -0.57
C CYS A 32 -18.53 -11.87 -0.03
N LYS A 33 -17.74 -12.57 -0.84
CA LYS A 33 -16.30 -12.58 -0.62
C LYS A 33 -15.97 -11.09 -0.58
N ALA A 34 -15.66 -10.57 0.60
CA ALA A 34 -14.97 -9.30 0.66
C ALA A 34 -13.74 -9.52 -0.22
N ASP A 35 -13.69 -8.85 -1.37
CA ASP A 35 -12.51 -8.88 -2.20
C ASP A 35 -11.37 -8.45 -1.30
N LYS A 36 -10.41 -9.36 -1.10
CA LYS A 36 -9.20 -9.00 -0.36
C LYS A 36 -8.49 -8.01 -1.26
N PRO A 37 -8.32 -6.74 -0.84
CA PRO A 37 -7.71 -5.73 -1.71
C PRO A 37 -6.27 -6.10 -2.08
N PHE A 38 -5.64 -6.97 -1.30
CA PHE A 38 -4.31 -7.49 -1.56
C PHE A 38 -4.36 -9.00 -1.83
N ASN A 39 -3.55 -9.44 -2.78
CA ASN A 39 -3.49 -10.83 -3.22
C ASN A 39 -2.88 -11.78 -2.18
N CYS A 40 -2.25 -11.23 -1.14
CA CYS A 40 -1.70 -12.00 -0.03
C CYS A 40 -1.74 -11.17 1.29
N ALA A 41 -1.30 -11.77 2.41
CA ALA A 41 -1.24 -11.22 3.78
C ALA A 41 0.09 -11.64 4.43
N GLY A 42 0.59 -10.89 5.41
CA GLY A 42 1.89 -11.18 6.03
C GLY A 42 3.08 -10.72 5.19
N GLY A 43 4.23 -11.36 5.39
CA GLY A 43 5.47 -11.05 4.66
C GLY A 43 6.03 -9.68 5.03
N SER A 44 6.38 -8.89 4.02
CA SER A 44 7.05 -7.60 4.18
C SER A 44 6.27 -6.48 3.50
N ILE A 45 6.31 -5.30 4.10
CA ILE A 45 5.84 -4.05 3.47
C ILE A 45 6.97 -3.03 3.48
N TYR A 46 7.19 -2.38 2.35
CA TYR A 46 8.21 -1.35 2.15
C TYR A 46 7.53 -0.01 1.92
N PHE A 47 7.89 1.01 2.67
CA PHE A 47 7.45 2.38 2.47
C PHE A 47 8.62 3.22 2.02
N VAL A 48 8.46 3.86 0.86
CA VAL A 48 9.49 4.67 0.22
C VAL A 48 8.93 5.98 -0.30
N ALA A 49 9.78 6.99 -0.38
CA ALA A 49 9.38 8.27 -0.93
C ALA A 49 9.23 8.19 -2.44
N HIS A 50 10.24 7.67 -3.14
CA HIS A 50 10.33 7.65 -4.60
C HIS A 50 10.39 6.22 -5.17
N PRO A 51 10.02 6.02 -6.45
CA PRO A 51 10.03 4.70 -7.07
C PRO A 51 11.38 3.96 -7.00
N VAL A 52 12.51 4.67 -6.98
CA VAL A 52 13.84 4.05 -7.04
C VAL A 52 14.39 3.63 -5.67
N ASP A 53 13.82 4.11 -4.57
CA ASP A 53 14.43 4.04 -3.24
C ASP A 53 14.63 2.60 -2.75
N THR A 54 13.70 1.69 -3.05
CA THR A 54 13.86 0.29 -2.64
C THR A 54 15.10 -0.34 -3.28
N LEU A 55 15.40 0.05 -4.53
CA LEU A 55 16.53 -0.49 -5.28
C LEU A 55 17.86 0.03 -4.72
N LEU A 56 17.91 1.32 -4.35
CA LEU A 56 19.14 1.97 -3.88
C LEU A 56 19.43 1.72 -2.41
N TYR A 57 18.42 1.75 -1.55
CA TYR A 57 18.62 1.85 -0.10
C TYR A 57 18.13 0.63 0.67
N GLN A 58 17.19 -0.13 0.13
CA GLN A 58 16.60 -1.29 0.81
C GLN A 58 17.00 -2.63 0.16
N SER A 59 17.86 -2.59 -0.85
CA SER A 59 18.61 -3.75 -1.32
C SER A 59 19.74 -4.10 -0.33
N PRO A 60 20.09 -5.38 -0.12
CA PRO A 60 19.57 -6.57 -0.81
C PRO A 60 18.30 -7.19 -0.20
N ASP A 61 17.71 -6.57 0.83
CA ASP A 61 16.59 -7.19 1.54
C ASP A 61 15.34 -7.36 0.67
N ILE A 62 15.02 -6.37 -0.18
CA ILE A 62 13.91 -6.49 -1.14
C ILE A 62 14.11 -7.67 -2.11
N TYR A 63 15.34 -7.86 -2.57
CA TYR A 63 15.70 -8.99 -3.42
C TYR A 63 15.55 -10.32 -2.67
N HIS A 64 16.04 -10.38 -1.43
CA HIS A 64 15.90 -11.57 -0.59
C HIS A 64 14.43 -11.93 -0.33
N ASP A 65 13.59 -10.93 -0.01
CA ASP A 65 12.18 -11.14 0.26
C ASP A 65 11.42 -11.66 -0.98
N PHE A 66 11.80 -11.22 -2.19
CA PHE A 66 11.31 -11.83 -3.44
C PHE A 66 11.83 -13.25 -3.65
N TYR A 67 13.12 -13.49 -3.41
CA TYR A 67 13.76 -14.80 -3.58
C TYR A 67 13.13 -15.88 -2.70
N VAL A 68 12.79 -15.55 -1.45
CA VAL A 68 12.10 -16.48 -0.52
C VAL A 68 10.57 -16.44 -0.65
N TYR A 69 10.04 -15.82 -1.71
CA TYR A 69 8.63 -15.78 -2.06
C TYR A 69 7.72 -15.21 -0.95
N LYS A 70 8.21 -14.19 -0.20
CA LYS A 70 7.36 -13.47 0.75
C LYS A 70 6.24 -12.75 0.00
N CYS A 71 5.15 -12.50 0.71
CA CYS A 71 4.17 -11.49 0.31
C CYS A 71 4.78 -10.11 0.50
N VAL A 72 5.09 -9.41 -0.59
CA VAL A 72 5.78 -8.13 -0.57
C VAL A 72 4.89 -7.05 -1.17
N THR A 73 4.70 -5.97 -0.42
CA THR A 73 4.03 -4.76 -0.91
C THR A 73 4.95 -3.57 -0.75
N THR A 74 5.20 -2.83 -1.83
CA THR A 74 5.91 -1.56 -1.78
C THR A 74 4.90 -0.42 -1.92
N VAL A 75 4.86 0.50 -0.95
CA VAL A 75 4.07 1.73 -0.99
C VAL A 75 4.99 2.89 -1.34
N VAL A 76 4.78 3.46 -2.52
CA VAL A 76 5.53 4.61 -3.03
C VAL A 76 4.70 5.86 -2.82
N PHE A 77 5.21 6.81 -2.05
CA PHE A 77 4.47 8.02 -1.72
C PHE A 77 4.40 9.01 -2.88
N THR A 78 5.53 9.36 -3.49
CA THR A 78 5.62 10.40 -4.51
C THR A 78 5.93 9.85 -5.89
N THR A 79 5.62 10.63 -6.92
CA THR A 79 5.91 10.27 -8.31
C THR A 79 7.40 10.23 -8.64
N GLY A 80 8.24 10.94 -7.86
CA GLY A 80 9.65 11.14 -8.18
C GLY A 80 9.90 11.95 -9.45
N ASP A 81 8.87 12.64 -9.98
CA ASP A 81 8.93 13.28 -11.29
C ASP A 81 9.74 14.57 -11.34
N ARG A 82 10.09 15.13 -10.18
CA ARG A 82 10.82 16.40 -10.04
C ARG A 82 10.10 17.57 -10.71
N GLY A 83 8.77 17.55 -10.71
CA GLY A 83 7.92 18.56 -11.33
C GLY A 83 7.94 18.52 -12.86
N LEU A 84 8.43 17.44 -13.47
CA LEU A 84 8.38 17.23 -14.91
C LEU A 84 7.03 16.66 -15.32
N ASP A 85 6.37 17.33 -16.26
CA ASP A 85 5.07 16.92 -16.79
C ASP A 85 5.18 15.72 -17.77
N GLY A 86 4.02 15.22 -18.18
CA GLY A 86 3.90 14.19 -19.22
C GLY A 86 4.09 12.77 -18.69
N ASN A 87 4.79 11.92 -19.43
CA ASN A 87 4.85 10.48 -19.16
C ASN A 87 5.98 10.08 -18.18
N PHE A 88 6.59 11.03 -17.48
CA PHE A 88 7.79 10.79 -16.69
C PHE A 88 7.50 9.91 -15.46
N THR A 89 6.43 10.20 -14.71
CA THR A 89 5.92 9.37 -13.60
C THR A 89 5.73 7.91 -14.02
N ASN A 90 4.95 7.66 -15.08
CA ASN A 90 4.72 6.29 -15.56
C ASN A 90 6.02 5.60 -16.02
N SER A 91 7.03 6.35 -16.47
CA SER A 91 8.32 5.79 -16.87
C SER A 91 9.12 5.31 -15.66
N LEU A 92 9.08 6.06 -14.55
CA LEU A 92 9.66 5.63 -13.27
C LEU A 92 8.93 4.42 -12.69
N GLU A 93 7.59 4.41 -12.74
CA GLU A 93 6.78 3.27 -12.29
C GLU A 93 7.10 2.00 -13.11
N ARG A 94 7.17 2.11 -14.44
CA ARG A 94 7.57 0.99 -15.32
C ARG A 94 9.00 0.51 -15.05
N GLY A 95 9.93 1.42 -14.77
CA GLY A 95 11.31 1.06 -14.42
C GLY A 95 11.39 0.25 -13.13
N LEU A 96 10.66 0.66 -12.09
CA LEU A 96 10.55 -0.09 -10.84
C LEU A 96 9.93 -1.47 -11.06
N GLN A 97 8.82 -1.53 -11.80
CA GLN A 97 8.11 -2.76 -12.13
C GLN A 97 8.99 -3.76 -12.90
N ALA A 98 9.78 -3.28 -13.87
CA ALA A 98 10.73 -4.11 -14.60
C ALA A 98 11.83 -4.67 -13.67
N ALA A 99 12.37 -3.84 -12.78
CA ALA A 99 13.36 -4.28 -11.79
C ALA A 99 12.79 -5.34 -10.85
N TYR A 100 11.54 -5.16 -10.39
CA TYR A 100 10.87 -6.13 -9.51
C TYR A 100 10.59 -7.45 -10.20
N ALA A 101 10.14 -7.43 -11.46
CA ALA A 101 9.94 -8.63 -12.25
C ALA A 101 11.25 -9.41 -12.42
N PHE A 102 12.34 -8.71 -12.76
CA PHE A 102 13.67 -9.31 -12.85
C PHE A 102 14.11 -9.94 -11.52
N MET A 103 13.99 -9.20 -10.41
CA MET A 103 14.37 -9.70 -9.09
C MET A 103 13.50 -10.88 -8.61
N ALA A 104 12.24 -10.95 -9.04
CA ALA A 104 11.33 -12.06 -8.78
C ALA A 104 11.54 -13.26 -9.73
N GLY A 105 12.51 -13.20 -10.64
CA GLY A 105 12.80 -14.27 -11.59
C GLY A 105 11.80 -14.39 -12.73
N VAL A 106 11.00 -13.36 -13.00
CA VAL A 106 10.07 -13.32 -14.13
C VAL A 106 10.79 -12.78 -15.36
N GLU A 107 10.74 -13.53 -16.47
CA GLU A 107 11.33 -13.09 -17.73
C GLU A 107 10.66 -11.80 -18.23
N GLU A 108 11.44 -10.91 -18.85
CA GLU A 108 10.96 -9.60 -19.32
C GLU A 108 9.71 -9.71 -20.22
N LYS A 109 9.68 -10.70 -21.12
CA LYS A 109 8.54 -10.93 -22.03
C LYS A 109 7.25 -11.36 -21.32
N GLU A 110 7.35 -11.83 -20.08
CA GLU A 110 6.24 -12.28 -19.23
C GLU A 110 5.93 -11.30 -18.08
N ALA A 111 6.73 -10.25 -17.92
CA ALA A 111 6.67 -9.24 -16.86
C ALA A 111 5.47 -8.28 -17.02
N THR A 112 4.27 -8.85 -17.05
CA THR A 112 3.01 -8.12 -17.14
C THR A 112 2.46 -7.79 -15.75
N TRP A 113 1.86 -6.61 -15.61
CA TRP A 113 1.37 -6.08 -14.35
C TRP A 113 -0.12 -5.75 -14.44
N ASP A 114 -0.90 -6.36 -13.56
CA ASP A 114 -2.32 -6.06 -13.42
C ASP A 114 -2.49 -4.72 -12.69
N GLU A 115 -3.48 -3.93 -13.11
CA GLU A 115 -3.89 -2.69 -12.45
C GLU A 115 -5.18 -2.88 -11.68
N ASP A 116 -5.21 -2.41 -10.44
CA ASP A 116 -6.43 -2.32 -9.65
C ASP A 116 -6.45 -1.03 -8.80
N LYS A 117 -7.61 -0.72 -8.22
CA LYS A 117 -7.80 0.34 -7.24
C LYS A 117 -8.25 -0.26 -5.92
N VAL A 118 -7.36 -0.23 -4.94
CA VAL A 118 -7.63 -0.73 -3.60
C VAL A 118 -8.38 0.31 -2.79
N GLU A 119 -9.52 -0.09 -2.21
CA GLU A 119 -10.28 0.72 -1.27
C GLU A 119 -9.62 0.68 0.12
N VAL A 120 -9.24 1.85 0.61
CA VAL A 120 -8.68 2.04 1.95
C VAL A 120 -9.45 3.17 2.64
N GLY A 121 -10.40 2.78 3.48
CA GLY A 121 -11.36 3.73 4.04
C GLY A 121 -12.24 4.32 2.92
N ASP A 122 -12.28 5.64 2.82
CA ASP A 122 -13.02 6.40 1.80
C ASP A 122 -12.17 6.71 0.55
N LYS A 123 -10.91 6.24 0.50
CA LYS A 123 -9.97 6.53 -0.58
C LYS A 123 -9.72 5.30 -1.44
N LYS A 124 -9.32 5.56 -2.69
CA LYS A 124 -8.87 4.53 -3.63
C LYS A 124 -7.43 4.79 -4.00
N VAL A 125 -6.57 3.79 -3.83
CA VAL A 125 -5.15 3.88 -4.18
C VAL A 125 -4.81 2.92 -5.31
N LEU A 126 -3.91 3.33 -6.21
CA LEU A 126 -3.48 2.53 -7.34
C LEU A 126 -2.63 1.34 -6.84
N LEU A 127 -3.05 0.12 -7.17
CA LEU A 127 -2.33 -1.11 -6.95
C LEU A 127 -1.86 -1.69 -8.28
N ARG A 128 -0.58 -2.07 -8.35
CA ARG A 128 -0.02 -2.87 -9.43
C ARG A 128 0.48 -4.21 -8.86
N SER A 129 0.07 -5.32 -9.46
CA SER A 129 0.52 -6.66 -9.04
C SER A 129 1.16 -7.39 -10.22
N LEU A 130 2.30 -8.04 -10.00
CA LEU A 130 3.01 -8.78 -11.05
C LEU A 130 2.25 -10.08 -11.37
N ASN A 131 1.78 -10.25 -12.60
CA ASN A 131 0.87 -11.34 -12.96
C ASN A 131 1.46 -12.74 -12.70
N LYS A 132 2.74 -12.95 -13.03
CA LYS A 132 3.46 -14.22 -12.83
C LYS A 132 3.98 -14.44 -11.40
N ALA A 133 3.95 -13.41 -10.55
CA ALA A 133 4.33 -13.46 -9.16
C ALA A 133 3.44 -12.52 -8.33
N PRO A 134 2.15 -12.86 -8.14
CA PRO A 134 1.15 -11.95 -7.58
C PRO A 134 1.38 -11.59 -6.10
N ASN A 135 2.34 -12.26 -5.44
CA ASN A 135 2.87 -11.89 -4.14
C ASN A 135 3.77 -10.63 -4.18
N VAL A 136 4.14 -10.14 -5.37
CA VAL A 136 4.88 -8.89 -5.58
C VAL A 136 3.91 -7.79 -6.01
N GLN A 137 3.75 -6.79 -5.14
CA GLN A 137 2.75 -5.74 -5.29
C GLN A 137 3.35 -4.35 -5.05
N VAL A 138 2.87 -3.35 -5.77
CA VAL A 138 3.24 -1.94 -5.58
C VAL A 138 1.99 -1.08 -5.49
N ILE A 139 1.90 -0.27 -4.43
CA ILE A 139 0.91 0.79 -4.29
C ILE A 139 1.58 2.12 -4.65
N TYR A 140 0.98 2.87 -5.57
CA TYR A 140 1.43 4.22 -5.90
C TYR A 140 0.43 5.23 -5.38
N LEU A 141 0.85 6.09 -4.46
CA LEU A 141 0.02 7.19 -3.98
C LEU A 141 0.06 8.40 -4.92
N ARG A 142 1.11 8.51 -5.75
CA ARG A 142 1.32 9.58 -6.75
C ARG A 142 1.19 10.99 -6.17
N LEU A 143 1.69 11.19 -4.95
CA LEU A 143 1.78 12.53 -4.37
C LEU A 143 2.88 13.34 -5.07
N PRO A 144 2.78 14.68 -5.10
CA PRO A 144 3.83 15.55 -5.57
C PRO A 144 5.16 15.32 -4.84
N GLY A 145 6.22 15.10 -5.60
CA GLY A 145 7.59 15.06 -5.08
C GLY A 145 8.12 16.45 -4.73
N GLY A 146 8.96 16.53 -3.71
CA GLY A 146 9.72 17.73 -3.34
C GLY A 146 11.13 17.75 -3.93
N LYS A 147 11.75 18.92 -3.91
CA LYS A 147 13.20 19.10 -4.02
C LYS A 147 13.89 18.47 -2.78
N PRO A 148 15.23 18.34 -2.76
CA PRO A 148 15.93 17.77 -1.62
C PRO A 148 15.60 18.42 -0.26
N ASP A 149 15.37 19.74 -0.24
CA ASP A 149 14.98 20.49 0.96
C ASP A 149 13.46 20.48 1.23
N GLY A 150 12.68 19.76 0.43
CA GLY A 150 11.23 19.63 0.52
C GLY A 150 10.45 20.85 0.01
N GLN A 151 11.11 21.77 -0.70
CA GLN A 151 10.42 22.78 -1.50
C GLN A 151 9.73 22.13 -2.70
N GLY A 152 8.52 22.58 -3.01
CA GLY A 152 7.77 22.04 -4.15
C GLY A 152 8.25 22.58 -5.50
N PHE A 153 7.64 22.01 -6.53
CA PHE A 153 7.74 22.50 -7.92
C PHE A 153 6.49 23.29 -8.26
N ASP A 154 6.63 24.26 -9.17
CA ASP A 154 5.53 25.15 -9.56
C ASP A 154 4.41 24.38 -10.28
N SER A 155 4.76 23.34 -11.04
CA SER A 155 3.81 22.42 -11.70
C SER A 155 2.87 21.72 -10.73
N ASN A 156 3.28 21.54 -9.47
CA ASN A 156 2.47 20.95 -8.41
C ASN A 156 2.03 21.98 -7.36
N HIS A 157 1.93 23.26 -7.75
CA HIS A 157 1.51 24.37 -6.87
C HIS A 157 2.33 24.51 -5.57
N GLY A 158 3.57 24.00 -5.58
CA GLY A 158 4.45 24.00 -4.42
C GLY A 158 4.05 23.01 -3.32
N GLU A 159 3.07 22.14 -3.52
CA GLU A 159 2.63 21.11 -2.57
C GLU A 159 3.72 20.05 -2.39
N THR A 160 3.95 19.62 -1.15
CA THR A 160 4.90 18.52 -0.82
C THR A 160 4.49 17.79 0.44
N LEU A 161 4.99 16.56 0.62
CA LEU A 161 4.84 15.80 1.87
C LEU A 161 5.34 16.59 3.08
N LYS A 162 6.51 17.23 2.98
CA LYS A 162 7.08 18.06 4.06
C LYS A 162 6.09 19.12 4.51
N LYS A 163 5.51 19.87 3.56
CA LYS A 163 4.59 20.98 3.87
C LYS A 163 3.27 20.50 4.43
N LEU A 164 2.74 19.37 3.94
CA LEU A 164 1.57 18.71 4.52
C LEU A 164 1.84 18.28 5.98
N TYR A 165 2.97 17.61 6.20
CA TYR A 165 3.34 17.08 7.51
C TYR A 165 3.61 18.17 8.55
N GLN A 166 4.20 19.29 8.13
CA GLN A 166 4.49 20.44 9.00
C GLN A 166 3.29 21.39 9.17
N GLY A 167 2.18 21.16 8.46
CA GLY A 167 0.98 21.98 8.53
C GLY A 167 1.06 23.31 7.77
N SER A 168 2.12 23.55 7.00
CA SER A 168 2.22 24.73 6.11
C SER A 168 1.29 24.63 4.92
N PHE A 169 0.90 23.41 4.53
CA PHE A 169 -0.16 23.12 3.58
C PHE A 169 -1.19 22.21 4.26
N MET A 170 -2.47 22.53 4.11
CA MET A 170 -3.56 21.75 4.72
C MET A 170 -3.87 20.47 3.95
N THR A 171 -3.59 20.48 2.64
CA THR A 171 -3.88 19.39 1.73
C THR A 171 -2.74 19.18 0.75
N VAL A 172 -2.72 17.98 0.16
CA VAL A 172 -1.93 17.63 -1.02
C VAL A 172 -2.82 16.88 -2.00
N THR A 173 -2.69 17.18 -3.29
CA THR A 173 -3.44 16.53 -4.37
C THR A 173 -2.49 15.68 -5.21
N THR A 174 -2.92 14.48 -5.58
CA THR A 174 -2.12 13.60 -6.45
C THR A 174 -1.83 14.29 -7.79
N THR A 175 -0.68 13.97 -8.40
CA THR A 175 -0.27 14.61 -9.66
C THR A 175 -1.18 14.29 -10.85
N ASP A 176 -2.03 13.26 -10.71
CA ASP A 176 -3.08 12.92 -11.67
C ASP A 176 -4.46 13.52 -11.29
N GLU A 177 -4.49 14.40 -10.29
CA GLU A 177 -5.66 15.11 -9.75
C GLU A 177 -6.78 14.18 -9.23
N ALA A 178 -6.52 12.88 -9.12
CA ALA A 178 -7.53 11.89 -8.78
C ALA A 178 -7.95 11.95 -7.30
N THR A 179 -7.07 12.39 -6.40
CA THR A 179 -7.36 12.40 -4.96
C THR A 179 -6.62 13.51 -4.23
N THR A 180 -7.34 14.20 -3.33
CA THR A 180 -6.76 15.13 -2.36
C THR A 180 -6.78 14.51 -0.96
N TYR A 181 -5.71 14.75 -0.21
CA TYR A 181 -5.49 14.27 1.15
C TYR A 181 -5.21 15.42 2.10
N THR A 182 -5.90 15.44 3.25
CA THR A 182 -5.34 16.03 4.47
C THR A 182 -4.29 15.09 5.08
N LEU A 183 -3.48 15.57 6.02
CA LEU A 183 -2.53 14.71 6.74
C LEU A 183 -3.23 13.54 7.46
N GLU A 184 -4.40 13.81 8.05
CA GLU A 184 -5.21 12.79 8.72
C GLU A 184 -5.70 11.72 7.74
N GLN A 185 -6.21 12.12 6.58
CA GLN A 185 -6.65 11.18 5.55
C GLN A 185 -5.49 10.34 5.01
N LEU A 186 -4.32 10.95 4.78
CA LEU A 186 -3.13 10.21 4.36
C LEU A 186 -2.72 9.18 5.43
N ARG A 187 -2.69 9.57 6.71
CA ARG A 187 -2.42 8.64 7.83
C ARG A 187 -3.45 7.51 7.91
N ALA A 188 -4.73 7.80 7.70
CA ALA A 188 -5.78 6.80 7.68
C ALA A 188 -5.60 5.78 6.53
N VAL A 189 -5.16 6.23 5.34
CA VAL A 189 -4.80 5.32 4.24
C VAL A 189 -3.62 4.44 4.61
N ILE A 190 -2.54 5.01 5.16
CA ILE A 190 -1.38 4.21 5.59
C ILE A 190 -1.77 3.18 6.66
N SER A 191 -2.60 3.58 7.63
CA SER A 191 -3.13 2.69 8.67
C SER A 191 -3.96 1.55 8.07
N GLY A 192 -4.87 1.87 7.15
CA GLY A 192 -5.70 0.86 6.49
C GLY A 192 -4.87 -0.13 5.67
N ILE A 193 -3.84 0.34 4.95
CA ILE A 193 -2.90 -0.54 4.24
C ILE A 193 -2.20 -1.47 5.24
N LEU A 194 -1.62 -0.93 6.32
CA LEU A 194 -0.92 -1.72 7.35
C LEU A 194 -1.83 -2.79 7.97
N LYS A 195 -3.05 -2.41 8.37
CA LYS A 195 -4.04 -3.31 9.00
C LYS A 195 -4.53 -4.40 8.06
N GLN A 196 -4.67 -4.10 6.76
CA GLN A 196 -5.08 -5.08 5.76
C GLN A 196 -3.94 -6.03 5.39
N ARG A 197 -2.71 -5.50 5.28
CA ARG A 197 -1.51 -6.28 4.90
C ARG A 197 -1.00 -7.18 6.03
N LYS A 198 -1.08 -6.71 7.29
CA LYS A 198 -0.58 -7.41 8.49
C LYS A 198 0.83 -7.96 8.28
N ALA A 199 1.71 -7.15 7.71
CA ALA A 199 3.07 -7.53 7.41
C ALA A 199 3.86 -7.80 8.69
N VAL A 200 4.75 -8.79 8.65
CA VAL A 200 5.65 -9.11 9.78
C VAL A 200 6.82 -8.14 9.79
N ASP A 201 7.40 -7.85 8.62
CA ASP A 201 8.48 -6.89 8.46
C ASP A 201 7.91 -5.58 7.87
N ILE A 202 7.99 -4.48 8.63
CA ILE A 202 7.60 -3.14 8.17
C ILE A 202 8.85 -2.33 7.94
N ARG A 203 9.10 -1.94 6.70
CA ARG A 203 10.37 -1.37 6.26
C ARG A 203 10.19 0.06 5.81
N ILE A 204 10.87 1.00 6.45
CA ILE A 204 10.71 2.44 6.20
C ILE A 204 12.07 3.12 5.94
N MET A 205 12.06 4.31 5.35
CA MET A 205 13.26 5.17 5.30
C MET A 205 13.63 5.67 6.71
N ASP A 206 14.78 6.35 6.86
CA ASP A 206 15.23 6.79 8.17
C ASP A 206 14.38 7.95 8.73
N LYS A 207 13.55 7.62 9.74
CA LYS A 207 12.76 8.61 10.49
C LYS A 207 13.59 9.50 11.41
N THR A 208 14.85 9.14 11.70
CA THR A 208 15.69 9.88 12.66
C THR A 208 16.48 11.00 12.00
N ALA A 209 16.80 10.88 10.72
CA ALA A 209 17.32 11.97 9.91
C ALA A 209 16.42 13.20 9.98
N ALA A 210 17.00 14.38 10.19
CA ALA A 210 16.25 15.63 10.24
C ALA A 210 15.52 15.89 8.90
N ILE A 211 14.29 16.40 8.97
CA ILE A 211 13.65 16.96 7.77
C ILE A 211 14.45 18.21 7.38
N ALA A 212 14.97 18.22 6.15
CA ALA A 212 15.76 19.32 5.63
C ALA A 212 15.03 20.66 5.78
N LYS A 213 15.74 21.68 6.28
CA LYS A 213 15.24 23.06 6.29
C LYS A 213 15.39 23.66 4.90
N ASP A 214 14.70 24.77 4.66
CA ASP A 214 14.75 25.45 3.37
C ASP A 214 16.20 25.80 2.98
N ASN A 215 16.55 25.51 1.73
CA ASN A 215 17.90 25.63 1.16
C ASN A 215 18.95 24.63 1.70
N GLN A 216 18.58 23.63 2.51
CA GLN A 216 19.50 22.56 2.94
C GLN A 216 19.44 21.35 1.99
N LYS A 217 20.14 21.44 0.86
CA LYS A 217 20.09 20.42 -0.20
C LYS A 217 21.05 19.24 -0.02
N GLU A 218 22.04 19.37 0.86
CA GLU A 218 23.07 18.36 1.15
C GLU A 218 22.67 17.41 2.31
N CYS A 219 21.48 17.59 2.87
CA CYS A 219 20.94 16.75 3.93
C CYS A 219 20.18 15.55 3.34
N GLU A 220 19.70 14.67 4.24
CA GLU A 220 18.73 13.65 3.87
C GLU A 220 17.53 14.28 3.15
N HIS A 221 17.06 13.64 2.07
CA HIS A 221 15.98 14.16 1.26
C HIS A 221 14.72 14.33 2.12
N ALA A 222 14.08 15.49 2.02
CA ALA A 222 12.92 15.81 2.84
C ALA A 222 11.79 14.78 2.69
N ASP A 223 11.53 14.29 1.48
CA ASP A 223 10.49 13.27 1.27
C ASP A 223 10.81 11.93 1.96
N HIS A 224 12.08 11.52 2.03
CA HIS A 224 12.48 10.28 2.71
C HIS A 224 12.20 10.38 4.20
N SER A 225 12.72 11.44 4.82
CA SER A 225 12.60 11.71 6.25
C SER A 225 11.15 12.00 6.67
N THR A 226 10.35 12.61 5.79
CA THR A 226 8.93 12.93 6.06
C THR A 226 8.04 11.70 5.91
N SER A 227 8.16 10.94 4.82
CA SER A 227 7.37 9.71 4.62
C SER A 227 7.61 8.69 5.75
N ALA A 228 8.87 8.49 6.15
CA ALA A 228 9.24 7.64 7.28
C ALA A 228 8.58 8.05 8.60
N ARG A 229 8.49 9.36 8.85
CA ARG A 229 7.80 9.90 10.05
C ARG A 229 6.30 9.68 9.99
N ILE A 230 5.65 9.97 8.85
CA ILE A 230 4.22 9.71 8.67
C ILE A 230 3.89 8.26 9.00
N VAL A 231 4.64 7.30 8.45
CA VAL A 231 4.43 5.87 8.71
C VAL A 231 4.71 5.53 10.17
N SER A 232 5.78 6.07 10.74
CA SER A 232 6.13 5.84 12.16
C SER A 232 5.07 6.36 13.13
N ASP A 233 4.50 7.53 12.84
CA ASP A 233 3.43 8.12 13.64
C ASP A 233 2.18 7.24 13.58
N VAL A 234 1.83 6.73 12.39
CA VAL A 234 0.70 5.81 12.23
C VAL A 234 0.92 4.52 13.01
N ILE A 235 2.11 3.92 12.92
CA ILE A 235 2.43 2.68 13.65
C ILE A 235 2.27 2.90 15.16
N ALA A 236 2.78 4.01 15.68
CA ALA A 236 2.69 4.34 17.09
C ALA A 236 1.25 4.69 17.53
N GLN A 237 0.53 5.47 16.74
CA GLN A 237 -0.82 5.94 17.05
C GLN A 237 -1.84 4.80 17.02
N ASP A 238 -1.71 3.88 16.06
CA ASP A 238 -2.68 2.81 15.82
C ASP A 238 -2.22 1.46 16.37
N GLU A 239 -1.11 1.44 17.13
CA GLU A 239 -0.54 0.24 17.75
C GLU A 239 -0.33 -0.89 16.73
N ILE A 240 0.19 -0.56 15.55
CA ILE A 240 0.39 -1.53 14.47
C ILE A 240 1.46 -2.54 14.88
N GLU A 241 1.07 -3.81 14.94
CA GLU A 241 1.99 -4.92 15.17
C GLU A 241 2.89 -5.17 13.95
N GLY A 242 4.17 -5.42 14.21
CA GLY A 242 5.15 -5.76 13.19
C GLY A 242 6.56 -5.30 13.58
N LYS A 243 7.58 -5.94 12.99
CA LYS A 243 8.98 -5.56 13.18
C LYS A 243 9.31 -4.37 12.29
N VAL A 244 9.50 -3.20 12.90
CA VAL A 244 9.89 -1.98 12.16
C VAL A 244 11.40 -1.94 11.93
N LEU A 245 11.80 -1.89 10.67
CA LEU A 245 13.17 -1.79 10.20
C LEU A 245 13.36 -0.48 9.41
N ARG A 246 14.57 0.08 9.44
CA ARG A 246 14.87 1.43 8.91
C ARG A 246 16.12 1.42 8.03
N TRP A 247 16.10 2.19 6.95
CA TRP A 247 17.24 2.39 6.05
C TRP A 247 17.54 3.87 5.87
N ALA A 248 18.82 4.23 6.02
CA ALA A 248 19.30 5.56 5.70
C ALA A 248 19.72 5.63 4.23
N SER A 249 19.49 6.78 3.61
CA SER A 249 19.89 7.08 2.22
C SER A 249 21.16 7.92 2.11
N SER A 250 21.74 8.30 3.25
CA SER A 250 23.09 8.88 3.33
C SER A 250 23.99 8.06 4.25
N GLU A 251 25.28 8.02 3.94
CA GLU A 251 26.31 7.21 4.65
C GLU A 251 26.55 7.61 6.12
N ARG A 252 25.79 8.55 6.69
CA ARG A 252 25.81 8.82 8.13
C ARG A 252 24.95 7.81 8.90
N ILE A 253 25.24 6.52 8.70
CA ILE A 253 24.72 5.43 9.52
C ILE A 253 25.55 5.40 10.80
N SER A 254 25.03 5.98 11.87
CA SER A 254 25.33 5.46 13.21
C SER A 254 24.08 4.79 13.75
N THR A 255 24.19 3.47 13.90
CA THR A 255 23.38 2.61 14.77
C THR A 255 22.16 1.96 14.12
N ILE A 256 22.34 0.66 13.80
CA ILE A 256 21.29 -0.34 13.86
C ILE A 256 20.73 -0.29 15.29
N ALA A 257 19.69 0.51 15.52
CA ALA A 257 18.97 0.49 16.79
C ALA A 257 18.01 -0.68 16.72
N TYR A 258 18.42 -1.80 17.33
CA TYR A 258 17.49 -2.76 17.90
C TYR A 258 16.61 -1.99 18.88
N ILE A 259 15.30 -2.00 18.65
CA ILE A 259 14.31 -1.54 19.63
C ILE A 259 14.11 -2.73 20.57
N GLU A 260 14.44 -2.55 21.84
CA GLU A 260 13.96 -3.42 22.94
C GLU A 260 12.45 -3.25 23.14
#